data_AF-A0A951SNI7-F1
#
_entry.id   AF-A0A951SNI7-F1
#
_cell.length_a   1.000
_cell.length_b   1.000
_cell.length_c   1.000
_cell.angle_alpha   90.00
_cell.angle_beta   90.00
_cell.angle_gamma   90.00
#
_symmetry.space_group_name_H-M   'P 1'
#
loop_
_entity.id
_entity.type
_entity.pdbx_description
1 polymer ?
#
loop_
_entity_poly.entity_id
_entity_poly.type
_entity_poly.pdbx_seq_one_letter_code
_entity_poly.pdbx_strand_id
1 'polypeptide(L)'
;MNFDASLRAALESHLVALRLADAGTRSDVSAEATGYRRAEGSFVADGFRAGDTILAAGFSEAGNDGAAILRAVSDTELTVERALTPEAAGSPVSIVATLPAARKFDGQPFVRPADAPWLRVALRPVAGTVAAFGAGGVLRHRGTLLIDLFEPVADGFGLARLERLAAGLRGHFRAGGAILRDGLAVRILGMRRGAVQEARDFVSLPLSIEWFCDAAN
;
A
#
# COMPACT_ATOMS: atom_id res chain seq x y z
N MET A 1 4.91 3.90 -26.95
CA MET A 1 4.26 3.58 -25.65
C MET A 1 3.72 4.89 -25.08
N ASN A 2 2.51 4.93 -24.53
CA ASN A 2 1.94 6.17 -23.98
C ASN A 2 2.64 6.50 -22.66
N PHE A 3 3.42 7.58 -22.61
CA PHE A 3 4.19 8.02 -21.44
C PHE A 3 3.32 8.10 -20.18
N ASP A 4 2.11 8.67 -20.28
CA ASP A 4 1.21 8.83 -19.13
C ASP A 4 0.76 7.48 -18.57
N ALA A 5 0.52 6.50 -19.43
CA ALA A 5 0.14 5.16 -19.01
C ALA A 5 1.31 4.44 -18.31
N SER A 6 2.53 4.56 -18.84
CA SER A 6 3.74 3.97 -18.23
C SER A 6 4.09 4.62 -16.90
N LEU A 7 4.02 5.96 -16.82
CA LEU A 7 4.23 6.71 -15.59
C LEU A 7 3.23 6.31 -14.51
N ARG A 8 1.94 6.23 -14.86
CA ARG A 8 0.89 5.76 -13.95
C ARG A 8 1.19 4.34 -13.49
N ALA A 9 1.45 3.41 -14.41
CA ALA A 9 1.74 2.02 -14.07
C ALA A 9 2.98 1.88 -13.17
N ALA A 10 4.02 2.70 -13.38
CA ALA A 10 5.21 2.72 -12.53
C ALA A 10 4.88 3.14 -11.10
N LEU A 11 4.21 4.27 -10.93
CA LEU A 11 3.85 4.80 -9.62
C LEU A 11 2.84 3.91 -8.88
N GLU A 12 1.81 3.42 -9.57
CA GLU A 12 0.81 2.53 -8.97
C GLU A 12 1.43 1.19 -8.56
N SER A 13 2.25 0.58 -9.41
CA SER A 13 2.93 -0.68 -9.06
C SER A 13 3.91 -0.50 -7.92
N HIS A 14 4.61 0.63 -7.85
CA HIS A 14 5.47 0.92 -6.70
C HIS A 14 4.64 1.09 -5.45
N LEU A 15 3.53 1.82 -5.51
CA LEU A 15 2.62 2.03 -4.39
C LEU A 15 2.09 0.70 -3.82
N VAL A 16 1.58 -0.19 -4.67
CA VAL A 16 1.02 -1.47 -4.24
C VAL A 16 2.07 -2.46 -3.72
N ALA A 17 3.36 -2.23 -4.02
CA ALA A 17 4.46 -3.01 -3.49
C ALA A 17 4.87 -2.62 -2.05
N LEU A 18 4.24 -1.59 -1.45
CA LEU A 18 4.48 -1.25 -0.06
C LEU A 18 4.14 -2.43 0.86
N ARG A 19 5.13 -2.80 1.69
CA ARG A 19 4.98 -3.74 2.80
C ARG A 19 5.25 -3.00 4.11
N LEU A 20 4.29 -3.06 5.04
CA LEU A 20 4.38 -2.46 6.38
C LEU A 20 4.91 -3.46 7.42
N ALA A 21 4.73 -4.75 7.16
CA ALA A 21 5.21 -5.90 7.90
C ALA A 21 5.17 -7.12 6.96
N ASP A 22 6.06 -8.08 7.16
CA ASP A 22 6.15 -9.28 6.32
C ASP A 22 6.63 -10.45 7.19
N ALA A 23 5.83 -11.51 7.28
CA ALA A 23 6.21 -12.72 8.02
C ALA A 23 7.14 -13.64 7.20
N GLY A 24 7.42 -13.27 5.95
CA GLY A 24 8.08 -14.12 4.97
C GLY A 24 7.17 -15.24 4.47
N THR A 25 7.74 -16.13 3.68
CA THR A 25 7.09 -17.40 3.32
C THR A 25 7.37 -18.44 4.40
N ARG A 26 6.32 -19.06 4.94
CA ARG A 26 6.37 -19.95 6.10
C ARG A 26 5.50 -21.17 5.92
N SER A 27 5.96 -22.34 6.37
CA SER A 27 5.18 -23.59 6.35
C SER A 27 4.65 -24.00 7.72
N ASP A 28 4.91 -23.21 8.76
CA ASP A 28 4.49 -23.43 10.16
C ASP A 28 3.28 -22.59 10.56
N VAL A 29 2.57 -22.00 9.60
CA VAL A 29 1.39 -21.16 9.82
C VAL A 29 0.12 -21.98 9.54
N SER A 30 -0.78 -22.07 10.51
CA SER A 30 -2.14 -22.61 10.39
C SER A 30 -3.17 -21.49 10.24
N ALA A 31 -4.30 -21.82 9.63
CA ALA A 31 -5.51 -21.00 9.74
C ALA A 31 -6.39 -21.58 10.86
N GLU A 32 -6.85 -20.71 11.73
CA GLU A 32 -7.80 -20.98 12.81
C GLU A 32 -9.10 -20.24 12.51
N ALA A 33 -10.21 -20.61 13.15
CA ALA A 33 -11.53 -20.03 12.84
C ALA A 33 -11.59 -18.48 12.87
N THR A 34 -10.73 -17.84 13.66
CA THR A 34 -10.69 -16.38 13.88
C THR A 34 -9.39 -15.73 13.41
N GLY A 35 -8.46 -16.46 12.78
CA GLY A 35 -7.10 -15.96 12.65
C GLY A 35 -6.08 -16.89 12.04
N TYR A 36 -4.83 -16.43 12.04
CA TYR A 36 -3.69 -17.24 11.66
C TYR A 36 -2.81 -17.46 12.88
N ARG A 37 -2.26 -18.66 13.01
CA ARG A 37 -1.34 -19.01 14.10
C ARG A 37 -0.06 -19.55 13.52
N ARG A 38 1.07 -19.27 14.15
CA ARG A 38 2.36 -19.89 13.83
C ARG A 38 2.98 -20.61 15.01
N ALA A 39 3.79 -21.62 14.71
CA ALA A 39 4.47 -22.39 15.75
C ALA A 39 5.65 -21.60 16.37
N GLU A 40 6.38 -20.82 15.57
CA GLU A 40 7.60 -20.12 16.00
C GLU A 40 7.70 -18.67 15.51
N GLY A 41 8.52 -17.87 16.20
CA GLY A 41 8.74 -16.45 15.92
C GLY A 41 7.71 -15.50 16.55
N SER A 42 7.88 -14.18 16.37
CA SER A 42 6.92 -13.13 16.80
C SER A 42 6.35 -12.26 15.65
N PHE A 43 5.03 -12.29 15.38
CA PHE A 43 4.37 -11.42 14.40
C PHE A 43 4.53 -9.95 14.80
N VAL A 44 4.55 -9.67 16.11
CA VAL A 44 4.86 -8.33 16.62
C VAL A 44 6.27 -7.91 16.22
N ALA A 45 7.25 -8.81 16.30
CA ALA A 45 8.63 -8.54 15.88
C ALA A 45 8.76 -8.35 14.36
N ASP A 46 7.96 -9.07 13.57
CA ASP A 46 7.87 -8.88 12.11
C ASP A 46 7.15 -7.56 11.74
N GLY A 47 6.61 -6.88 12.74
CA GLY A 47 6.06 -5.53 12.65
C GLY A 47 4.55 -5.47 12.55
N PHE A 48 3.81 -6.58 12.54
CA PHE A 48 2.34 -6.55 12.45
C PHE A 48 1.72 -5.81 13.64
N ARG A 49 0.62 -5.09 13.40
CA ARG A 49 -0.17 -4.44 14.47
C ARG A 49 -1.66 -4.57 14.20
N ALA A 50 -2.43 -4.51 15.27
CA ALA A 50 -3.88 -4.42 15.18
C ALA A 50 -4.28 -3.23 14.29
N GLY A 51 -5.25 -3.48 13.42
CA GLY A 51 -5.73 -2.60 12.39
C GLY A 51 -5.06 -2.74 11.02
N ASP A 52 -3.88 -3.35 10.90
CA ASP A 52 -3.25 -3.46 9.59
C ASP A 52 -4.15 -4.23 8.61
N THR A 53 -4.21 -3.75 7.36
CA THR A 53 -4.68 -4.58 6.25
C THR A 53 -3.56 -5.55 5.89
N ILE A 54 -3.86 -6.84 5.90
CA ILE A 54 -2.95 -7.90 5.46
C ILE A 54 -3.45 -8.52 4.15
N LEU A 55 -2.52 -9.13 3.41
CA LEU A 55 -2.79 -10.05 2.31
C LEU A 55 -2.21 -11.41 2.69
N ALA A 56 -3.07 -12.40 2.82
CA ALA A 56 -2.71 -13.81 2.98
C ALA A 56 -2.71 -14.53 1.62
N ALA A 57 -1.76 -15.43 1.40
CA ALA A 57 -1.69 -16.24 0.19
C ALA A 57 -0.99 -17.58 0.45
N GLY A 58 -1.39 -18.64 -0.26
CA GLY A 58 -0.72 -19.94 -0.28
C GLY A 58 -1.35 -20.99 0.62
N PHE A 59 -2.48 -20.69 1.25
CA PHE A 59 -3.27 -21.66 2.00
C PHE A 59 -3.90 -22.69 1.05
N SER A 60 -4.16 -23.90 1.56
CA SER A 60 -4.77 -24.96 0.72
C SER A 60 -6.27 -24.71 0.58
N GLU A 61 -6.88 -24.18 1.64
CA GLU A 61 -8.24 -23.64 1.59
C GLU A 61 -8.21 -22.21 1.05
N ALA A 62 -8.60 -22.05 -0.22
CA ALA A 62 -8.56 -20.76 -0.91
C ALA A 62 -9.39 -19.66 -0.22
N GLY A 63 -10.42 -20.02 0.58
CA GLY A 63 -11.17 -19.06 1.39
C GLY A 63 -10.34 -18.35 2.46
N ASN A 64 -9.22 -18.94 2.89
CA ASN A 64 -8.30 -18.38 3.86
C ASN A 64 -7.33 -17.37 3.26
N ASP A 65 -7.16 -17.38 1.93
CA ASP A 65 -6.38 -16.38 1.22
C ASP A 65 -7.13 -15.05 1.05
N GLY A 66 -6.40 -14.00 0.69
CA GLY A 66 -6.95 -12.68 0.38
C GLY A 66 -6.74 -11.63 1.48
N ALA A 67 -7.43 -10.51 1.32
CA ALA A 67 -7.28 -9.37 2.21
C ALA A 67 -8.07 -9.54 3.51
N ALA A 68 -7.48 -9.12 4.61
CA ALA A 68 -8.13 -9.07 5.93
C ALA A 68 -7.59 -7.90 6.75
N ILE A 69 -8.32 -7.48 7.78
CA ILE A 69 -7.99 -6.46 8.76
C ILE A 69 -7.69 -7.15 10.09
N LEU A 70 -6.49 -6.91 10.61
CA LEU A 70 -6.10 -7.44 11.91
C LEU A 70 -6.92 -6.80 13.04
N ARG A 71 -7.53 -7.62 13.89
CA ARG A 71 -8.21 -7.18 15.12
C ARG A 71 -7.28 -7.23 16.32
N ALA A 72 -6.39 -8.21 16.38
CA ALA A 72 -5.39 -8.37 17.43
C ALA A 72 -4.13 -9.03 16.86
N VAL A 73 -2.99 -8.79 17.52
CA VAL A 73 -1.69 -9.35 17.16
C VAL A 73 -0.97 -9.73 18.44
N SER A 74 -0.50 -10.97 18.51
CA SER A 74 0.44 -11.47 19.52
C SER A 74 1.69 -11.99 18.81
N ASP A 75 2.63 -12.57 19.56
CA ASP A 75 3.82 -13.17 18.94
C ASP A 75 3.46 -14.30 17.97
N THR A 76 2.52 -15.16 18.34
CA THR A 76 2.22 -16.37 17.56
C THR A 76 0.84 -16.36 16.91
N GLU A 77 0.02 -15.34 17.15
CA GLU A 77 -1.36 -15.30 16.66
C GLU A 77 -1.72 -13.94 16.04
N LEU A 78 -2.44 -14.00 14.92
CA LEU A 78 -3.11 -12.89 14.26
C LEU A 78 -4.61 -13.15 14.31
N THR A 79 -5.40 -12.28 14.93
CA THR A 79 -6.86 -12.33 14.84
C THR A 79 -7.33 -11.43 13.71
N VAL A 80 -8.22 -11.91 12.84
CA VAL A 80 -8.79 -11.15 11.72
C VAL A 80 -10.28 -10.85 11.93
N GLU A 81 -10.83 -9.95 11.13
CA GLU A 81 -12.23 -9.52 11.16
C GLU A 81 -13.22 -10.48 10.52
N ARG A 82 -12.75 -11.45 9.73
CA ARG A 82 -13.57 -12.44 9.02
C ARG A 82 -13.40 -13.83 9.60
N ALA A 83 -14.37 -14.71 9.37
CA ALA A 83 -14.23 -16.13 9.67
C ALA A 83 -13.31 -16.80 8.64
N LEU A 84 -12.51 -17.74 9.12
CA LEU A 84 -11.65 -18.60 8.30
C LEU A 84 -12.06 -20.06 8.50
N THR A 85 -11.71 -20.92 7.56
CA THR A 85 -11.87 -22.37 7.69
C THR A 85 -10.62 -22.94 8.34
N PRO A 86 -10.71 -23.64 9.49
CA PRO A 86 -9.53 -24.19 10.13
C PRO A 86 -8.76 -25.14 9.21
N GLU A 87 -7.45 -24.93 9.09
CA GLU A 87 -6.54 -25.82 8.37
C GLU A 87 -5.19 -25.87 9.07
N ALA A 88 -4.59 -27.06 9.11
CA ALA A 88 -3.28 -27.25 9.73
C ALA A 88 -2.16 -26.63 8.89
N ALA A 89 -1.06 -26.26 9.56
CA ALA A 89 0.15 -25.82 8.88
C ALA A 89 0.71 -26.94 7.97
N GLY A 90 1.28 -26.57 6.82
CA GLY A 90 1.94 -27.53 5.94
C GLY A 90 2.35 -26.96 4.59
N SER A 91 1.49 -26.14 3.97
CA SER A 91 1.82 -25.44 2.73
C SER A 91 2.64 -24.17 3.02
N PRO A 92 3.59 -23.78 2.16
CA PRO A 92 4.25 -22.48 2.27
C PRO A 92 3.23 -21.35 2.04
N VAL A 93 2.96 -20.57 3.08
CA VAL A 93 2.06 -19.41 3.05
C VAL A 93 2.83 -18.12 3.23
N SER A 94 2.25 -17.00 2.78
CA SER A 94 2.75 -15.66 3.03
C SER A 94 1.64 -14.80 3.63
N ILE A 95 2.00 -13.99 4.62
CA ILE A 95 1.12 -12.99 5.20
C ILE A 95 1.91 -11.68 5.23
N VAL A 96 1.34 -10.63 4.64
CA VAL A 96 2.03 -9.34 4.47
C VAL A 96 1.08 -8.21 4.84
N ALA A 97 1.47 -7.31 5.74
CA ALA A 97 0.74 -6.08 5.99
C ALA A 97 1.02 -5.06 4.87
N THR A 98 -0.02 -4.46 4.30
CA THR A 98 0.07 -3.59 3.13
C THR A 98 -0.94 -2.43 3.21
N LEU A 99 -1.01 -1.63 2.14
CA LEU A 99 -2.01 -0.58 1.99
C LEU A 99 -3.43 -1.19 1.93
N PRO A 100 -4.47 -0.43 2.34
CA PRO A 100 -5.86 -0.85 2.21
C PRO A 100 -6.17 -1.45 0.82
N ALA A 101 -6.93 -2.54 0.80
CA ALA A 101 -7.25 -3.25 -0.44
C ALA A 101 -8.14 -2.43 -1.37
N ALA A 102 -9.07 -1.64 -0.80
CA ALA A 102 -9.90 -0.71 -1.56
C ALA A 102 -9.10 0.53 -1.97
N ARG A 103 -8.90 0.71 -3.28
CA ARG A 103 -8.07 1.77 -3.85
C ARG A 103 -8.80 2.43 -5.00
N LYS A 104 -8.92 3.76 -4.97
CA LYS A 104 -9.44 4.57 -6.07
C LYS A 104 -8.29 5.20 -6.84
N PHE A 105 -8.05 4.77 -8.06
CA PHE A 105 -7.10 5.44 -8.98
C PHE A 105 -7.84 6.39 -9.93
N ASP A 106 -7.13 7.39 -10.46
CA ASP A 106 -7.69 8.35 -11.40
C ASP A 106 -8.30 7.67 -12.63
N GLY A 107 -9.50 8.09 -13.00
CA GLY A 107 -10.22 7.57 -14.16
C GLY A 107 -10.80 6.16 -13.98
N GLN A 108 -10.59 5.52 -12.83
CA GLN A 108 -11.18 4.22 -12.54
C GLN A 108 -12.51 4.38 -11.79
N PRO A 109 -13.54 3.57 -12.14
CA PRO A 109 -14.75 3.49 -11.33
C PRO A 109 -14.39 2.98 -9.94
N PHE A 110 -15.04 3.52 -8.92
CA PHE A 110 -14.78 3.13 -7.54
C PHE A 110 -16.04 3.23 -6.71
N VAL A 111 -16.40 2.14 -6.04
CA VAL A 111 -17.43 2.11 -5.01
C VAL A 111 -16.74 2.26 -3.67
N ARG A 112 -17.04 3.35 -2.97
CA ARG A 112 -16.47 3.63 -1.66
C ARG A 112 -16.99 2.60 -0.63
N PRO A 113 -16.12 1.89 0.10
CA PRO A 113 -16.57 1.05 1.21
C PRO A 113 -17.13 1.92 2.33
N ALA A 114 -18.20 1.47 2.99
CA ALA A 114 -18.83 2.20 4.09
C ALA A 114 -17.99 2.12 5.39
N ASP A 115 -17.49 0.91 5.70
CA ASP A 115 -16.93 0.59 7.02
C ASP A 115 -15.52 -0.02 6.94
N ALA A 116 -14.78 0.26 5.87
CA ALA A 116 -13.43 -0.27 5.67
C ALA A 116 -12.46 0.83 5.26
N PRO A 117 -11.16 0.68 5.61
CA PRO A 117 -10.14 1.59 5.15
C PRO A 117 -10.02 1.55 3.63
N TRP A 118 -9.69 2.68 3.05
CA TRP A 118 -9.45 2.79 1.62
C TRP A 118 -8.50 3.95 1.33
N LEU A 119 -8.00 4.02 0.11
CA LEU A 119 -7.20 5.17 -0.33
C LEU A 119 -7.63 5.69 -1.69
N ARG A 120 -7.34 6.96 -1.93
CA ARG A 120 -7.48 7.62 -3.23
C ARG A 120 -6.11 8.03 -3.73
N VAL A 121 -5.84 7.75 -4.99
CA VAL A 121 -4.60 8.10 -5.69
C VAL A 121 -4.93 8.97 -6.88
N ALA A 122 -4.27 10.11 -6.97
CA ALA A 122 -4.41 11.04 -8.06
C ALA A 122 -3.05 11.49 -8.60
N LEU A 123 -2.82 11.33 -9.90
CA LEU A 123 -1.61 11.76 -10.57
C LEU A 123 -1.85 13.12 -11.23
N ARG A 124 -1.02 14.11 -10.90
CA ARG A 124 -1.09 15.47 -11.45
C ARG A 124 0.24 15.78 -12.17
N PRO A 125 0.42 15.30 -13.40
CA PRO A 125 1.59 15.65 -14.19
C PRO A 125 1.49 17.10 -14.67
N VAL A 126 2.64 17.76 -14.75
CA VAL A 126 2.83 19.04 -15.42
C VAL A 126 3.41 18.77 -16.80
N ALA A 127 3.08 19.63 -17.77
CA ALA A 127 3.62 19.53 -19.12
C ALA A 127 5.15 19.42 -19.12
N GLY A 128 5.67 18.57 -20.01
CA GLY A 128 7.11 18.36 -20.14
C GLY A 128 7.82 19.64 -20.57
N THR A 129 8.97 19.91 -19.96
CA THR A 129 9.88 20.99 -20.39
C THR A 129 11.10 20.39 -21.05
N VAL A 130 11.59 21.00 -22.13
CA VAL A 130 12.84 20.56 -22.78
C VAL A 130 13.99 20.68 -21.78
N ALA A 131 14.61 19.56 -21.45
CA ALA A 131 15.74 19.46 -20.53
C ALA A 131 17.08 19.39 -21.26
N ALA A 132 17.10 18.87 -22.49
CA ALA A 132 18.27 18.83 -23.36
C ALA A 132 17.86 18.98 -24.83
N PHE A 133 18.68 19.67 -25.62
CA PHE A 133 18.51 19.84 -27.07
C PHE A 133 19.38 18.85 -27.85
N GLY A 134 19.08 18.65 -29.13
CA GLY A 134 19.89 17.86 -30.08
C GLY A 134 19.37 16.45 -30.33
N ALA A 135 20.18 15.64 -31.03
CA ALA A 135 19.89 14.22 -31.22
C ALA A 135 19.91 13.51 -29.86
N GLY A 136 18.75 12.99 -29.43
CA GLY A 136 18.57 12.50 -28.06
C GLY A 136 18.05 13.56 -27.08
N GLY A 137 17.41 14.62 -27.58
CA GLY A 137 16.74 15.61 -26.74
C GLY A 137 15.80 14.96 -25.72
N VAL A 138 15.78 15.54 -24.51
CA VAL A 138 15.07 14.99 -23.36
C VAL A 138 13.98 15.95 -22.95
N LEU A 139 12.77 15.43 -22.76
CA LEU A 139 11.68 16.11 -22.09
C LEU A 139 11.68 15.70 -20.61
N ARG A 140 11.77 16.70 -19.74
CA ARG A 140 11.58 16.50 -18.30
C ARG A 140 10.14 16.76 -17.93
N HIS A 141 9.47 15.71 -17.48
CA HIS A 141 8.15 15.74 -16.89
C HIS A 141 8.28 15.88 -15.38
N ARG A 142 7.41 16.67 -14.76
CA ARG A 142 7.33 16.83 -13.31
C ARG A 142 5.89 16.65 -12.88
N GLY A 143 5.67 16.36 -11.61
CA GLY A 143 4.32 16.39 -11.09
C GLY A 143 4.22 16.01 -9.64
N THR A 144 2.98 15.80 -9.23
CA THR A 144 2.64 15.38 -7.88
C THR A 144 1.75 14.13 -7.94
N LEU A 145 2.09 13.14 -7.14
CA LEU A 145 1.20 12.03 -6.80
C LEU A 145 0.51 12.38 -5.47
N LEU A 146 -0.80 12.56 -5.51
CA LEU A 146 -1.63 12.80 -4.34
C LEU A 146 -2.16 11.46 -3.84
N ILE A 147 -2.02 11.20 -2.54
CA ILE A 147 -2.54 10.01 -1.87
C ILE A 147 -3.36 10.48 -0.68
N ASP A 148 -4.66 10.22 -0.69
CA ASP A 148 -5.51 10.43 0.49
C ASP A 148 -5.79 9.07 1.12
N LEU A 149 -5.39 8.92 2.38
CA LEU A 149 -5.69 7.74 3.18
C LEU A 149 -6.98 7.98 3.96
N PHE A 150 -7.90 7.01 4.00
CA PHE A 150 -9.18 7.11 4.70
C PHE A 150 -9.34 5.94 5.67
N GLU A 151 -9.68 6.26 6.91
CA GLU A 151 -9.97 5.28 7.97
C GLU A 151 -11.36 5.53 8.55
N PRO A 152 -12.19 4.48 8.74
CA PRO A 152 -13.50 4.63 9.33
C PRO A 152 -13.38 5.05 10.80
N VAL A 153 -14.21 5.99 11.25
CA VAL A 153 -14.19 6.47 12.65
C VAL A 153 -14.60 5.36 13.63
N ALA A 154 -15.47 4.45 13.19
CA ALA A 154 -16.11 3.45 14.03
C ALA A 154 -15.17 2.33 14.52
N ASP A 155 -13.99 2.14 13.92
CA ASP A 155 -13.13 0.99 14.21
C ASP A 155 -12.14 1.21 15.36
N GLY A 156 -12.03 2.44 15.88
CA GLY A 156 -11.17 2.80 17.00
C GLY A 156 -9.67 2.85 16.71
N PHE A 157 -9.23 2.57 15.48
CA PHE A 157 -7.80 2.57 15.10
C PHE A 157 -7.39 3.81 14.30
N GLY A 158 -8.36 4.56 13.78
CA GLY A 158 -8.20 5.46 12.63
C GLY A 158 -6.92 6.28 12.60
N LEU A 159 -6.65 7.14 13.58
CA LEU A 159 -5.48 8.02 13.51
C LEU A 159 -4.15 7.26 13.60
N ALA A 160 -4.04 6.27 14.48
CA ALA A 160 -2.80 5.49 14.63
C ALA A 160 -2.47 4.72 13.34
N ARG A 161 -3.50 4.20 12.65
CA ARG A 161 -3.34 3.51 11.36
C ARG A 161 -2.91 4.46 10.25
N LEU A 162 -3.56 5.63 10.16
CA LEU A 162 -3.18 6.69 9.20
C LEU A 162 -1.72 7.09 9.34
N GLU A 163 -1.26 7.33 10.57
CA GLU A 163 0.12 7.73 10.83
C GLU A 163 1.12 6.64 10.47
N ARG A 164 0.79 5.39 10.77
CA ARG A 164 1.62 4.25 10.39
C ARG A 164 1.72 4.11 8.87
N LEU A 165 0.60 4.18 8.16
CA LEU A 165 0.56 4.13 6.69
C LEU A 165 1.38 5.25 6.07
N ALA A 166 1.24 6.48 6.60
CA ALA A 166 2.02 7.62 6.15
C ALA A 166 3.52 7.44 6.39
N ALA A 167 3.92 6.88 7.54
CA ALA A 167 5.32 6.56 7.83
C ALA A 167 5.86 5.50 6.87
N GLY A 168 5.09 4.43 6.61
CA GLY A 168 5.45 3.39 5.64
C GLY A 168 5.63 3.96 4.23
N LEU A 169 4.67 4.77 3.77
CA LEU A 169 4.75 5.46 2.47
C LEU A 169 5.97 6.38 2.38
N ARG A 170 6.30 7.13 3.44
CA ARG A 170 7.50 7.96 3.48
C ARG A 170 8.79 7.14 3.37
N GLY A 171 8.85 5.98 4.05
CA GLY A 171 9.97 5.05 3.95
C GLY A 171 10.09 4.40 2.57
N HIS A 172 8.98 4.27 1.84
CA HIS A 172 8.89 3.61 0.53
C HIS A 172 9.11 4.57 -0.65
N PHE A 173 8.69 5.82 -0.52
CA PHE A 173 8.93 6.92 -1.45
C PHE A 173 10.01 7.85 -0.91
N ARG A 174 11.24 7.34 -0.86
CA ARG A 174 12.39 8.09 -0.34
C ARG A 174 12.79 9.20 -1.29
N ALA A 175 13.01 10.42 -0.77
CA ALA A 175 13.60 11.50 -1.54
C ALA A 175 14.97 11.08 -2.11
N GLY A 176 15.22 11.39 -3.38
CA GLY A 176 16.37 10.91 -4.15
C GLY A 176 16.22 9.48 -4.69
N GLY A 177 15.22 8.72 -4.25
CA GLY A 177 14.90 7.40 -4.77
C GLY A 177 14.44 7.43 -6.22
N ALA A 178 14.55 6.29 -6.88
CA ALA A 178 14.08 6.10 -8.26
C ALA A 178 13.17 4.88 -8.35
N ILE A 179 12.07 5.03 -9.08
CA ILE A 179 11.19 3.94 -9.48
C ILE A 179 11.52 3.63 -10.93
N LEU A 180 11.97 2.40 -11.19
CA LEU A 180 12.35 1.94 -12.52
C LEU A 180 11.27 1.02 -13.07
N ARG A 181 10.74 1.33 -14.25
CA ARG A 181 9.78 0.46 -14.94
C ARG A 181 9.81 0.72 -16.44
N ASP A 182 9.93 -0.33 -17.25
CA ASP A 182 9.85 -0.25 -18.71
C ASP A 182 10.78 0.82 -19.32
N GLY A 183 11.99 0.98 -18.75
CA GLY A 183 12.97 2.01 -19.13
C GLY A 183 12.71 3.42 -18.59
N LEU A 184 11.55 3.65 -17.97
CA LEU A 184 11.19 4.91 -17.31
C LEU A 184 11.82 4.97 -15.92
N ALA A 185 12.49 6.09 -15.61
CA ALA A 185 13.06 6.36 -14.30
C ALA A 185 12.35 7.54 -13.63
N VAL A 186 11.40 7.25 -12.72
CA VAL A 186 10.68 8.27 -11.97
C VAL A 186 11.44 8.57 -10.68
N ARG A 187 11.98 9.78 -10.57
CA ARG A 187 12.76 10.25 -9.44
C ARG A 187 11.86 10.93 -8.42
N ILE A 188 11.96 10.52 -7.15
CA ILE A 188 11.20 11.10 -6.05
C ILE A 188 11.96 12.30 -5.50
N LEU A 189 11.32 13.47 -5.48
CA LEU A 189 11.89 14.71 -4.96
C LEU A 189 11.62 14.85 -3.46
N GLY A 190 10.44 14.43 -3.02
CA GLY A 190 10.06 14.50 -1.62
C GLY A 190 8.61 14.11 -1.41
N MET A 191 8.25 13.99 -0.13
CA MET A 191 6.89 13.68 0.30
C MET A 191 6.49 14.66 1.40
N ARG A 192 5.26 15.16 1.31
CA ARG A 192 4.64 16.00 2.32
C ARG A 192 3.37 15.34 2.84
N ARG A 193 3.05 15.67 4.09
CA ARG A 193 1.86 15.23 4.79
C ARG A 193 1.04 16.48 5.12
N GLY A 194 -0.26 16.44 4.86
CA GLY A 194 -1.18 17.50 5.28
C GLY A 194 -1.73 17.29 6.69
N ALA A 195 -2.59 18.19 7.11
CA ALA A 195 -3.34 18.03 8.35
C ALA A 195 -4.35 16.88 8.23
N VAL A 196 -4.60 16.20 9.34
CA VAL A 196 -5.69 15.23 9.44
C VAL A 196 -7.01 15.97 9.22
N GLN A 197 -7.91 15.36 8.44
CA GLN A 197 -9.22 15.90 8.15
C GLN A 197 -10.28 14.94 8.70
N GLU A 198 -11.22 15.48 9.47
CA GLU A 198 -12.33 14.73 10.02
C GLU A 198 -13.56 14.93 9.14
N ALA A 199 -14.23 13.82 8.82
CA ALA A 199 -15.55 13.78 8.23
C ALA A 199 -16.45 12.91 9.11
N ARG A 200 -17.76 12.93 8.83
CA ARG A 200 -18.76 12.21 9.64
C ARG A 200 -18.41 10.74 9.88
N ASP A 201 -18.01 10.04 8.82
CA ASP A 201 -17.83 8.58 8.85
C ASP A 201 -16.36 8.17 8.73
N PHE A 202 -15.47 9.11 8.39
CA PHE A 202 -14.05 8.84 8.12
C PHE A 202 -13.15 9.94 8.68
N VAL A 203 -11.95 9.53 9.11
CA VAL A 203 -10.80 10.42 9.23
C VAL A 203 -9.92 10.20 8.01
N SER A 204 -9.33 11.26 7.47
CA SER A 204 -8.42 11.17 6.34
C SER A 204 -7.11 11.90 6.55
N LEU A 205 -6.06 11.40 5.89
CA LEU A 205 -4.74 11.99 5.89
C LEU A 205 -4.24 12.17 4.46
N PRO A 206 -4.21 13.41 3.94
CA PRO A 206 -3.69 13.70 2.62
C PRO A 206 -2.16 13.72 2.62
N LEU A 207 -1.58 13.12 1.58
CA LEU A 207 -0.16 13.02 1.32
C LEU A 207 0.13 13.47 -0.12
N SER A 208 1.27 14.12 -0.34
CA SER A 208 1.70 14.53 -1.68
C SER A 208 3.14 14.11 -1.92
N ILE A 209 3.42 13.47 -3.04
CA ILE A 209 4.75 13.02 -3.43
C ILE A 209 5.15 13.77 -4.70
N GLU A 210 6.20 14.57 -4.60
CA GLU A 210 6.76 15.31 -5.73
C GLU A 210 7.72 14.40 -6.50
N TRP A 211 7.61 14.40 -7.83
CA TRP A 211 8.44 13.57 -8.70
C TRP A 211 8.83 14.29 -9.98
N PHE A 212 9.88 13.78 -10.63
CA PHE A 212 10.17 14.08 -12.03
C PHE A 212 10.62 12.84 -12.78
N CYS A 213 10.52 12.88 -14.09
CA CYS A 213 10.99 11.83 -14.98
C CYS A 213 11.48 12.46 -16.28
N ASP A 214 12.58 11.92 -16.80
CA ASP A 214 13.14 12.31 -18.09
C ASP A 214 12.74 11.27 -19.13
N ALA A 215 12.15 11.71 -20.23
CA ALA A 215 11.76 10.90 -21.37
C ALA A 215 12.41 11.42 -22.65
N ALA A 216 12.68 10.53 -23.61
CA ALA A 216 13.09 10.95 -24.94
C ALA A 216 11.97 11.76 -25.60
N ASN A 217 12.33 12.86 -26.26
CA ASN A 217 11.42 13.66 -27.08
C ASN A 217 10.94 12.89 -28.32
#